data_AF-A0A6B1GN68-F1
#
_entry.id   AF-A0A6B1GN68-F1
#
_cell.length_a   1.000
_cell.length_b   1.000
_cell.length_c   1.000
_cell.angle_alpha   90.00
_cell.angle_beta   90.00
_cell.angle_gamma   90.00
#
_symmetry.space_group_name_H-M   'P 1'
#
loop_
_entity.id
_entity.type
_entity.pdbx_description
1 polymer ?
#
loop_
_entity_poly.entity_id
_entity_poly.type
_entity_poly.pdbx_seq_one_letter_code
_entity_poly.pdbx_strand_id
1 'polypeptide(L)'
;PVMGAGGVIPPPKGYFEAIQNVLRKYDVPLIVDEVICGFGRTGHVWGSQTYNIEPDILIASKCITAGYFQMGAIMISEFIADKLNQASEAYEEFPHGFTTAGHPVGCSIALKAIEIILERGVLDNVVNVAPYFLKRLEEFSSHPHIGEARGVGLMGALELVKDKQMKSPFPPEQPVAEQIANVASDNGLICRPIGQSIVVAPPFVITRDQIDELFNKLQTTIDQVFDSLRMD
;
A
#
# COMPACT_ATOMS: atom_id res chain seq x y z
N PRO A 1 1.55 -6.13 -5.32
CA PRO A 1 0.93 -5.55 -6.56
C PRO A 1 1.25 -4.07 -6.80
N VAL A 2 0.99 -3.21 -5.80
CA VAL A 2 1.36 -1.80 -5.79
C VAL A 2 2.57 -1.65 -4.85
N MET A 3 3.61 -0.93 -5.26
CA MET A 3 4.75 -0.71 -4.37
C MET A 3 4.33 0.24 -3.25
N GLY A 4 4.17 -0.27 -2.02
CA GLY A 4 3.76 0.56 -0.88
C GLY A 4 4.92 1.39 -0.34
N ALA A 5 5.90 0.75 0.31
CA ALA A 5 7.04 1.42 0.93
C ALA A 5 8.06 2.01 -0.07
N GLY A 6 7.82 1.89 -1.37
CA GLY A 6 8.54 2.61 -2.41
C GLY A 6 7.90 3.96 -2.78
N GLY A 7 6.85 4.38 -2.07
CA GLY A 7 6.15 5.65 -2.33
C GLY A 7 4.83 5.50 -3.08
N VAL A 8 4.05 4.45 -2.82
CA VAL A 8 2.73 4.18 -3.46
C VAL A 8 2.83 4.30 -4.99
N ILE A 9 3.42 3.29 -5.63
CA ILE A 9 3.62 3.28 -7.08
C ILE A 9 2.71 2.21 -7.70
N PRO A 10 1.54 2.59 -8.24
CA PRO A 10 0.76 1.72 -9.10
C PRO A 10 1.58 1.31 -10.32
N PRO A 11 1.53 0.03 -10.74
CA PRO A 11 2.20 -0.38 -11.96
C PRO A 11 1.56 0.31 -13.19
N PRO A 12 2.33 0.57 -14.25
CA PRO A 12 1.76 1.02 -15.52
C PRO A 12 0.72 0.02 -16.05
N LYS A 13 -0.26 0.52 -16.82
CA LYS A 13 -1.25 -0.33 -17.48
C LYS A 13 -0.56 -1.40 -18.34
N GLY A 14 -0.97 -2.66 -18.20
CA GLY A 14 -0.43 -3.79 -18.95
C GLY A 14 0.90 -4.36 -18.40
N TYR A 15 1.47 -3.78 -17.34
CA TYR A 15 2.73 -4.26 -16.75
C TYR A 15 2.68 -5.74 -16.37
N PHE A 16 1.70 -6.14 -15.55
CA PHE A 16 1.61 -7.52 -15.09
C PHE A 16 1.20 -8.51 -16.19
N GLU A 17 0.47 -8.07 -17.21
CA GLU A 17 0.18 -8.91 -18.38
C GLU A 17 1.48 -9.26 -19.13
N ALA A 18 2.33 -8.27 -19.39
CA ALA A 18 3.61 -8.47 -20.04
C ALA A 18 4.56 -9.33 -19.19
N ILE A 19 4.64 -9.08 -17.89
CA ILE A 19 5.51 -9.84 -16.98
C ILE A 19 5.07 -11.30 -16.88
N GLN A 20 3.78 -11.57 -16.66
CA GLN A 20 3.26 -12.94 -16.52
C GLN A 20 3.53 -13.76 -17.79
N ASN A 21 3.42 -13.17 -18.98
CA ASN A 21 3.74 -13.85 -20.24
C ASN A 21 5.20 -14.29 -20.31
N VAL A 22 6.13 -13.47 -19.81
CA VAL A 22 7.56 -13.83 -19.76
C VAL A 22 7.79 -14.93 -18.72
N LEU A 23 7.28 -14.78 -17.50
CA LEU A 23 7.49 -15.75 -16.43
C LEU A 23 6.97 -17.15 -16.81
N ARG A 24 5.75 -17.22 -17.38
CA ARG A 24 5.16 -18.48 -17.87
C ARG A 24 5.99 -19.13 -18.99
N LYS A 25 6.55 -18.33 -19.91
CA LYS A 25 7.39 -18.85 -21.00
C LYS A 25 8.65 -19.57 -20.49
N TYR A 26 9.16 -19.16 -19.33
CA TYR A 26 10.41 -19.69 -18.77
C TYR A 26 10.21 -20.53 -17.50
N ASP A 27 8.97 -20.93 -17.21
CA ASP A 27 8.61 -21.73 -16.02
C ASP A 27 9.13 -21.11 -14.71
N VAL A 28 8.98 -19.79 -14.58
CA VAL A 28 9.43 -19.03 -13.40
C VAL A 28 8.21 -18.75 -12.51
N PRO A 29 8.18 -19.25 -11.25
CA PRO A 29 7.08 -18.98 -10.34
C PRO A 29 6.94 -17.48 -10.02
N LEU A 30 5.70 -17.01 -9.99
CA LEU A 30 5.35 -15.64 -9.62
C LEU A 30 4.93 -15.56 -8.15
N ILE A 31 5.76 -14.92 -7.33
CA ILE A 31 5.44 -14.56 -5.95
C ILE A 31 4.86 -13.15 -5.92
N VAL A 32 3.67 -13.00 -5.35
CA VAL A 32 3.01 -11.70 -5.18
C VAL A 32 2.96 -11.32 -3.71
N ASP A 33 3.68 -10.25 -3.37
CA ASP A 33 3.62 -9.64 -2.04
C ASP A 33 2.34 -8.79 -1.90
N GLU A 34 1.37 -9.33 -1.16
CA GLU A 34 0.09 -8.70 -0.81
C GLU A 34 0.09 -8.12 0.61
N VAL A 35 1.25 -7.99 1.26
CA VAL A 35 1.32 -7.56 2.66
C VAL A 35 0.62 -6.21 2.88
N ILE A 36 0.68 -5.28 1.92
CA ILE A 36 -0.05 -3.99 1.98
C ILE A 36 -1.37 -4.03 1.20
N CYS A 37 -1.36 -4.68 0.03
CA CYS A 37 -2.46 -4.62 -0.92
C CYS A 37 -3.63 -5.54 -0.56
N GLY A 38 -3.35 -6.62 0.18
CA GLY A 38 -4.31 -7.62 0.58
C GLY A 38 -5.34 -7.11 1.59
N PHE A 39 -6.47 -7.80 1.60
CA PHE A 39 -7.66 -7.51 2.39
C PHE A 39 -8.25 -6.11 2.14
N GLY A 40 -8.25 -5.63 0.89
CA GLY A 40 -9.13 -4.51 0.51
C GLY A 40 -8.46 -3.19 0.15
N ARG A 41 -7.17 -2.99 0.42
CA ARG A 41 -6.51 -1.68 0.29
C ARG A 41 -6.66 -1.04 -1.09
N THR A 42 -6.66 -1.87 -2.13
CA THR A 42 -6.74 -1.44 -3.53
C THR A 42 -8.18 -1.38 -4.06
N GLY A 43 -9.20 -1.63 -3.23
CA GLY A 43 -10.61 -1.72 -3.61
C GLY A 43 -11.07 -3.15 -3.95
N HIS A 44 -10.16 -4.11 -3.97
CA HIS A 44 -10.46 -5.55 -4.06
C HIS A 44 -9.80 -6.29 -2.91
N VAL A 45 -10.24 -7.52 -2.64
CA VAL A 45 -9.66 -8.37 -1.59
C VAL A 45 -8.15 -8.50 -1.79
N TRP A 46 -7.69 -8.72 -3.02
CA TRP A 46 -6.27 -8.79 -3.34
C TRP A 46 -5.91 -7.73 -4.38
N GLY A 47 -4.72 -7.13 -4.27
CA GLY A 47 -4.22 -6.30 -5.37
C GLY A 47 -4.01 -7.12 -6.65
N SER A 48 -3.82 -8.43 -6.54
CA SER A 48 -3.79 -9.37 -7.65
C SER A 48 -5.09 -9.34 -8.45
N GLN A 49 -6.24 -9.20 -7.79
CA GLN A 49 -7.53 -9.02 -8.48
C GLN A 49 -7.58 -7.67 -9.19
N THR A 50 -7.13 -6.59 -8.52
CA THR A 50 -7.09 -5.24 -9.11
C THR A 50 -6.26 -5.17 -10.39
N TYR A 51 -5.19 -5.96 -10.49
CA TYR A 51 -4.26 -5.94 -11.63
C TYR A 51 -4.24 -7.22 -12.47
N ASN A 52 -5.23 -8.11 -12.29
CA ASN A 52 -5.33 -9.39 -12.99
C ASN A 52 -4.01 -10.20 -12.97
N ILE A 53 -3.51 -10.43 -11.76
CA ILE A 53 -2.30 -11.21 -11.49
C ILE A 53 -2.72 -12.60 -11.03
N GLU A 54 -2.10 -13.63 -11.60
CA GLU A 54 -2.24 -15.04 -11.22
C GLU A 54 -0.97 -15.47 -10.46
N PRO A 55 -0.97 -15.40 -9.11
CA PRO A 55 0.18 -15.78 -8.30
C PRO A 55 0.33 -17.31 -8.17
N ASP A 56 1.57 -17.78 -8.20
CA ASP A 56 1.92 -19.13 -7.70
C ASP A 56 2.06 -19.15 -6.18
N ILE A 57 2.55 -18.04 -5.62
CA ILE A 57 2.67 -17.83 -4.17
C ILE A 57 2.19 -16.42 -3.85
N LEU A 58 1.41 -16.29 -2.78
CA LEU A 58 0.90 -15.03 -2.27
C LEU A 58 1.35 -14.85 -0.82
N ILE A 59 1.91 -13.68 -0.51
CA ILE A 59 2.39 -13.33 0.83
C ILE A 59 1.42 -12.33 1.48
N ALA A 60 0.92 -12.63 2.67
CA ALA A 60 -0.04 -11.80 3.39
C ALA A 60 0.44 -11.49 4.82
N SER A 61 0.15 -10.29 5.31
CA SER A 61 0.40 -9.85 6.70
C SER A 61 -0.44 -8.59 6.97
N LYS A 62 0.00 -7.67 7.83
CA LYS A 62 -0.62 -6.37 8.19
C LYS A 62 -2.14 -6.45 8.40
N CYS A 63 -2.92 -6.19 7.35
CA CYS A 63 -4.39 -6.17 7.38
C CYS A 63 -5.00 -7.52 7.79
N ILE A 64 -4.26 -8.64 7.65
CA ILE A 64 -4.72 -9.98 8.07
C ILE A 64 -5.21 -10.01 9.52
N THR A 65 -4.63 -9.18 10.40
CA THR A 65 -5.04 -9.03 11.81
C THR A 65 -5.47 -7.61 12.14
N ALA A 66 -5.65 -6.74 11.13
CA ALA A 66 -5.85 -5.31 11.28
C ALA A 66 -4.83 -4.63 12.23
N GLY A 67 -3.61 -5.17 12.33
CA GLY A 67 -2.56 -4.67 13.22
C GLY A 67 -2.68 -5.06 14.70
N TYR A 68 -3.68 -5.87 15.08
CA TYR A 68 -3.89 -6.28 16.48
C TYR A 68 -2.96 -7.40 16.96
N PHE A 69 -2.33 -8.14 16.04
CA PHE A 69 -1.41 -9.23 16.36
C PHE A 69 -0.39 -9.44 15.23
N GLN A 70 0.85 -9.81 15.56
CA GLN A 70 1.87 -10.09 14.55
C GLN A 70 1.57 -11.41 13.84
N MET A 71 1.27 -11.36 12.55
CA MET A 71 0.98 -12.53 11.75
C MET A 71 1.44 -12.34 10.32
N GLY A 72 2.05 -13.38 9.76
CA GLY A 72 2.34 -13.53 8.34
C GLY A 72 1.77 -14.85 7.85
N ALA A 73 1.39 -14.89 6.57
CA ALA A 73 0.90 -16.08 5.91
C ALA A 73 1.52 -16.18 4.51
N ILE A 74 1.86 -17.41 4.14
CA ILE A 74 2.29 -17.78 2.78
C ILE A 74 1.19 -18.68 2.24
N MET A 75 0.51 -18.23 1.19
CA MET A 75 -0.48 -19.00 0.46
C MET A 75 0.18 -19.50 -0.81
N ILE A 76 0.14 -20.81 -1.03
CA ILE A 76 0.77 -21.46 -2.19
C ILE A 76 -0.30 -22.06 -3.09
N SER A 77 -0.09 -22.02 -4.40
CA SER A 77 -0.95 -22.72 -5.36
C SER A 77 -0.83 -24.23 -5.18
N GLU A 78 -1.81 -24.97 -5.70
CA GLU A 78 -1.78 -26.43 -5.72
C GLU A 78 -0.52 -26.96 -6.41
N PHE A 79 -0.12 -26.34 -7.53
CA PHE A 79 1.12 -26.68 -8.24
C PHE A 79 2.36 -26.56 -7.35
N ILE A 80 2.50 -25.47 -6.60
CA ILE A 80 3.64 -25.29 -5.69
C ILE A 80 3.55 -26.24 -4.50
N ALA A 81 2.35 -26.47 -3.96
CA ALA A 81 2.13 -27.43 -2.87
C ALA A 81 2.55 -28.84 -3.29
N ASP A 82 2.18 -29.30 -4.47
CA ASP A 82 2.57 -30.62 -5.00
C ASP A 82 4.09 -30.74 -5.15
N LYS A 83 4.75 -29.71 -5.67
CA LYS A 83 6.21 -29.67 -5.81
C LYS A 83 6.91 -29.73 -4.45
N LEU A 84 6.40 -28.99 -3.46
CA LEU A 84 6.94 -29.01 -2.10
C LEU A 84 6.73 -30.38 -1.44
N ASN A 85 5.54 -30.98 -1.60
CA ASN A 85 5.25 -32.31 -1.08
C ASN A 85 6.20 -33.36 -1.67
N GLN A 86 6.33 -33.42 -3.01
CA GLN A 86 7.26 -34.33 -3.70
C GLN A 86 8.71 -34.13 -3.24
N ALA A 87 9.14 -32.88 -3.06
CA ALA A 87 10.48 -32.58 -2.59
C ALA A 87 10.70 -33.02 -1.13
N SER A 88 9.68 -32.84 -0.27
CA SER A 88 9.76 -33.21 1.16
C SER A 88 9.64 -34.71 1.40
N GLU A 89 8.97 -35.45 0.52
CA GLU A 89 8.68 -36.88 0.69
C GLU A 89 9.96 -37.71 0.88
N ALA A 90 11.02 -37.38 0.13
CA ALA A 90 12.32 -38.03 0.25
C ALA A 90 13.01 -37.80 1.61
N TYR A 91 12.57 -36.78 2.36
CA TYR A 91 13.15 -36.38 3.65
C TYR A 91 12.18 -36.56 4.82
N GLU A 92 10.95 -37.02 4.56
CA GLU A 92 9.86 -37.23 5.52
C GLU A 92 9.46 -35.98 6.34
N GLU A 93 10.03 -34.81 6.02
CA GLU A 93 9.85 -33.57 6.76
C GLU A 93 10.08 -32.35 5.84
N PHE A 94 9.41 -31.24 6.15
CA PHE A 94 9.80 -29.91 5.68
C PHE A 94 10.48 -29.16 6.85
N PRO A 95 11.83 -29.12 6.91
CA PRO A 95 12.58 -28.65 8.08
C PRO A 95 12.59 -27.11 8.19
N HIS A 96 11.41 -26.53 8.36
CA HIS A 96 11.18 -25.10 8.48
C HIS A 96 9.97 -24.82 9.36
N GLY A 97 10.10 -23.87 10.28
CA GLY A 97 9.02 -23.46 11.16
C GLY A 97 9.46 -22.37 12.13
N PHE A 98 8.48 -21.75 12.77
CA PHE A 98 8.71 -20.75 13.81
C PHE A 98 7.94 -21.16 15.07
N THR A 99 8.50 -20.90 16.25
CA THR A 99 7.88 -21.24 17.55
C THR A 99 6.44 -20.70 17.69
N THR A 100 6.16 -19.55 17.06
CA THR A 100 4.85 -18.88 17.11
C THR A 100 4.07 -18.96 15.78
N ALA A 101 4.52 -19.79 14.83
CA ALA A 101 3.75 -20.05 13.61
C ALA A 101 2.40 -20.68 13.98
N GLY A 102 1.29 -20.19 13.39
CA GLY A 102 -0.05 -20.69 13.70
C GLY A 102 -0.56 -20.35 15.11
N HIS A 103 -0.04 -19.30 15.76
CA HIS A 103 -0.41 -18.95 17.12
C HIS A 103 -1.93 -18.74 17.28
N PRO A 104 -2.61 -19.45 18.22
CA PRO A 104 -4.08 -19.49 18.29
C PRO A 104 -4.73 -18.12 18.53
N VAL A 105 -4.09 -17.26 19.33
CA VAL A 105 -4.57 -15.88 19.54
C VAL A 105 -4.54 -15.08 18.25
N GLY A 106 -3.45 -15.18 17.47
CA GLY A 106 -3.32 -14.50 16.20
C GLY A 106 -4.34 -15.02 15.18
N CYS A 107 -4.56 -16.33 15.13
CA CYS A 107 -5.54 -16.95 14.24
C CYS A 107 -6.97 -16.48 14.56
N SER A 108 -7.33 -16.42 15.85
CA SER A 108 -8.65 -15.92 16.28
C SER A 108 -8.87 -14.46 15.89
N ILE A 109 -7.85 -13.61 16.10
CA ILE A 109 -7.88 -12.20 15.68
C ILE A 109 -7.99 -12.08 14.16
N ALA A 110 -7.23 -12.88 13.42
CA ALA A 110 -7.26 -12.85 11.96
C ALA A 110 -8.62 -13.25 11.39
N LEU A 111 -9.22 -14.33 11.90
CA LEU A 111 -10.58 -14.73 11.53
C LEU A 111 -11.56 -13.57 11.72
N LYS A 112 -11.48 -12.89 12.87
CA LYS A 112 -12.39 -11.78 13.14
C LYS A 112 -12.13 -10.55 12.27
N ALA A 113 -10.88 -10.21 12.03
CA ALA A 113 -10.50 -9.08 11.17
C ALA A 113 -10.97 -9.33 9.73
N ILE A 114 -10.75 -10.54 9.19
CA ILE A 114 -11.17 -10.92 7.84
C ILE A 114 -12.69 -10.89 7.72
N GLU A 115 -13.43 -11.45 8.69
CA GLU A 115 -14.90 -11.39 8.73
C GLU A 115 -15.40 -9.93 8.70
N ILE A 116 -14.82 -9.04 9.52
CA ILE A 116 -15.19 -7.62 9.52
C ILE A 116 -14.91 -6.97 8.17
N ILE A 117 -13.74 -7.23 7.58
CA ILE A 117 -13.33 -6.64 6.30
C ILE A 117 -14.25 -7.08 5.17
N LEU A 118 -14.51 -8.39 5.05
CA LEU A 118 -15.19 -8.98 3.90
C LEU A 118 -16.71 -9.03 4.02
N GLU A 119 -17.25 -9.13 5.24
CA GLU A 119 -18.68 -9.43 5.44
C GLU A 119 -19.44 -8.31 6.17
N ARG A 120 -18.75 -7.33 6.77
CA ARG A 120 -19.39 -6.27 7.58
C ARG A 120 -19.24 -4.87 6.97
N GLY A 121 -19.14 -4.78 5.64
CA GLY A 121 -19.20 -3.54 4.89
C GLY A 121 -17.94 -2.66 4.95
N VAL A 122 -16.85 -3.13 5.56
CA VAL A 122 -15.60 -2.36 5.62
C VAL A 122 -14.94 -2.27 4.25
N LEU A 123 -14.85 -3.38 3.50
CA LEU A 123 -14.40 -3.35 2.10
C LEU A 123 -15.33 -2.51 1.22
N ASP A 124 -16.65 -2.62 1.42
CA ASP A 124 -17.62 -1.80 0.69
C ASP A 124 -17.36 -0.30 0.92
N ASN A 125 -17.05 0.10 2.16
CA ASN A 125 -16.67 1.48 2.43
C ASN A 125 -15.43 1.89 1.62
N VAL A 126 -14.38 1.06 1.58
CA VAL A 126 -13.19 1.33 0.75
C VAL A 126 -13.58 1.60 -0.71
N VAL A 127 -14.39 0.72 -1.30
CA VAL A 127 -14.88 0.88 -2.68
C VAL A 127 -15.67 2.18 -2.86
N ASN A 128 -16.53 2.50 -1.90
CA ASN A 128 -17.41 3.68 -1.94
C ASN A 128 -16.67 5.01 -1.78
N VAL A 129 -15.63 5.06 -0.94
CA VAL A 129 -14.89 6.31 -0.67
C VAL A 129 -13.64 6.48 -1.53
N ALA A 130 -13.08 5.42 -2.11
CA ALA A 130 -11.85 5.48 -2.90
C ALA A 130 -11.92 6.49 -4.08
N PRO A 131 -13.00 6.56 -4.89
CA PRO A 131 -13.09 7.57 -5.95
C PRO A 131 -13.01 9.01 -5.42
N TYR A 132 -13.60 9.26 -4.25
CA TYR A 132 -13.56 10.56 -3.60
C TYR A 132 -12.17 10.89 -3.04
N PHE A 133 -11.55 9.92 -2.36
CA PHE A 133 -10.18 10.01 -1.87
C PHE A 133 -9.20 10.33 -2.99
N LEU A 134 -9.26 9.60 -4.12
CA LEU A 134 -8.37 9.82 -5.26
C LEU A 134 -8.63 11.17 -5.94
N LYS A 135 -9.89 11.63 -5.98
CA LYS A 135 -10.21 12.98 -6.47
C LYS A 135 -9.57 14.06 -5.60
N ARG A 136 -9.71 13.98 -4.27
CA ARG A 136 -9.09 14.95 -3.35
C ARG A 136 -7.55 14.91 -3.42
N LEU A 137 -6.97 13.74 -3.65
CA LEU A 137 -5.53 13.59 -3.90
C LEU A 137 -5.09 14.30 -5.20
N GLU A 138 -5.83 14.11 -6.29
CA GLU A 138 -5.54 14.69 -7.62
C GLU A 138 -5.61 16.22 -7.61
N GLU A 139 -6.38 16.84 -6.72
CA GLU A 139 -6.43 18.30 -6.57
C GLU A 139 -5.04 18.92 -6.29
N PHE A 140 -4.13 18.16 -5.65
CA PHE A 140 -2.75 18.60 -5.42
C PHE A 140 -1.89 18.65 -6.69
N SER A 141 -2.35 18.04 -7.79
CA SER A 141 -1.68 18.13 -9.09
C SER A 141 -1.62 19.55 -9.65
N SER A 142 -2.31 20.53 -9.09
CA SER A 142 -2.11 21.94 -9.45
C SER A 142 -0.97 22.62 -8.69
N HIS A 143 -0.49 22.05 -7.58
CA HIS A 143 0.54 22.66 -6.75
C HIS A 143 1.91 22.67 -7.47
N PRO A 144 2.68 23.78 -7.44
CA PRO A 144 3.92 23.93 -8.22
C PRO A 144 5.04 22.97 -7.79
N HIS A 145 5.03 22.51 -6.55
CA HIS A 145 6.02 21.57 -6.01
C HIS A 145 5.52 20.13 -5.87
N ILE A 146 4.38 19.81 -6.48
CA ILE A 146 3.87 18.43 -6.58
C ILE A 146 4.02 17.99 -8.03
N GLY A 147 4.95 17.08 -8.28
CA GLY A 147 5.27 16.59 -9.62
C GLY A 147 4.27 15.58 -10.15
N GLU A 148 3.70 14.79 -9.23
CA GLU A 148 2.72 13.76 -9.52
C GLU A 148 1.86 13.50 -8.28
N ALA A 149 0.54 13.40 -8.47
CA ALA A 149 -0.35 12.71 -7.54
C ALA A 149 -0.65 11.32 -8.12
N ARG A 150 -0.48 10.27 -7.31
CA ARG A 150 -0.70 8.89 -7.75
C ARG A 150 -1.32 8.03 -6.66
N GLY A 151 -2.13 7.04 -7.04
CA GLY A 151 -2.77 6.16 -6.07
C GLY A 151 -3.73 5.17 -6.69
N VAL A 152 -4.28 4.30 -5.84
CA VAL A 152 -5.34 3.35 -6.16
C VAL A 152 -6.07 2.96 -4.87
N GLY A 153 -7.39 2.78 -4.92
CA GLY A 153 -8.17 2.45 -3.72
C GLY A 153 -7.98 3.51 -2.62
N LEU A 154 -7.68 3.06 -1.40
CA LEU A 154 -7.34 3.92 -0.25
C LEU A 154 -5.83 3.91 0.03
N MET A 155 -5.01 4.11 -1.00
CA MET A 155 -3.61 4.48 -0.88
C MET A 155 -3.22 5.47 -1.97
N GLY A 156 -2.48 6.50 -1.58
CA GLY A 156 -2.03 7.58 -2.47
C GLY A 156 -0.69 8.15 -2.04
N ALA A 157 -0.02 8.82 -2.96
CA ALA A 157 1.15 9.63 -2.66
C ALA A 157 1.18 10.90 -3.51
N LEU A 158 1.81 11.92 -2.94
CA LEU A 158 2.20 13.14 -3.65
C LEU A 158 3.72 13.18 -3.77
N GLU A 159 4.25 13.22 -4.99
CA GLU A 159 5.69 13.35 -5.24
C GLU A 159 6.11 14.81 -5.17
N LEU A 160 6.97 15.14 -4.21
CA LEU A 160 7.54 16.48 -4.12
C LEU A 160 8.61 16.66 -5.21
N VAL A 161 8.62 17.84 -5.81
CA VAL A 161 9.61 18.26 -6.80
C VAL A 161 9.99 19.72 -6.59
N LYS A 162 11.26 20.05 -6.83
CA LYS A 162 11.73 21.42 -6.83
C LYS A 162 11.20 22.17 -8.06
N ASP A 163 11.32 21.53 -9.23
CA ASP A 163 10.79 22.03 -10.49
C ASP A 163 9.91 20.97 -11.14
N LYS A 164 8.65 21.33 -11.37
CA LYS A 164 7.62 20.44 -11.93
C LYS A 164 7.78 20.13 -13.41
N GLN A 165 8.29 21.08 -14.20
CA GLN A 165 8.51 20.86 -15.64
C GLN A 165 9.69 19.92 -15.84
N MET A 166 10.78 20.15 -15.11
CA MET A 166 11.99 19.34 -15.17
C MET A 166 11.89 18.05 -14.38
N LYS A 167 10.84 17.89 -13.54
CA LYS A 167 10.69 16.83 -12.54
C LYS A 167 11.95 16.68 -11.67
N SER A 168 12.59 17.80 -11.35
CA SER A 168 13.82 17.77 -10.56
C SER A 168 13.49 17.62 -9.08
N PRO A 169 14.15 16.71 -8.35
CA PRO A 169 13.90 16.52 -6.92
C PRO A 169 14.47 17.70 -6.11
N PHE A 170 14.01 17.86 -4.87
CA PHE A 170 14.73 18.69 -3.91
C PHE A 170 16.13 18.09 -3.60
N PRO A 171 17.16 18.92 -3.42
CA PRO A 171 18.47 18.44 -3.02
C PRO A 171 18.43 17.90 -1.57
N PRO A 172 19.29 16.93 -1.18
CA PRO A 172 19.26 16.32 0.15
C PRO A 172 19.40 17.32 1.31
N GLU A 173 20.05 18.45 1.08
CA GLU A 173 20.23 19.53 2.07
C GLU A 173 18.93 20.30 2.36
N GLN A 174 17.88 20.09 1.56
CA GLN A 174 16.55 20.66 1.75
C GLN A 174 15.54 19.55 2.07
N PRO A 175 15.41 19.14 3.35
CA PRO A 175 14.57 18.01 3.75
C PRO A 175 13.08 18.38 3.81
N VAL A 176 12.52 18.87 2.69
CA VAL A 176 11.14 19.38 2.59
C VAL A 176 10.11 18.34 3.04
N ALA A 177 10.33 17.07 2.68
CA ALA A 177 9.44 15.98 3.09
C ALA A 177 9.39 15.82 4.62
N GLU A 178 10.53 15.88 5.31
CA GLU A 178 10.59 15.77 6.78
C GLU A 178 9.97 17.00 7.45
N GLN A 179 10.21 18.19 6.90
CA GLN A 179 9.55 19.42 7.37
C GLN A 179 8.02 19.30 7.27
N ILE A 180 7.50 18.76 6.17
CA ILE A 180 6.07 18.48 5.99
C ILE A 180 5.58 17.48 7.03
N ALA A 181 6.34 16.42 7.34
CA ALA A 181 5.94 15.46 8.38
C ALA A 181 5.84 16.12 9.77
N ASN A 182 6.81 16.96 10.13
CA ASN A 182 6.84 17.67 11.41
C ASN A 182 5.66 18.64 11.53
N VAL A 183 5.46 19.50 10.52
CA VAL A 183 4.36 20.48 10.51
C VAL A 183 2.99 19.79 10.40
N ALA A 184 2.88 18.65 9.69
CA ALA A 184 1.66 17.84 9.69
C ALA A 184 1.31 17.37 11.11
N SER A 185 2.30 16.93 11.89
CA SER A 185 2.09 16.51 13.28
C SER A 185 1.57 17.67 14.13
N ASP A 186 2.12 18.87 13.98
CA ASP A 186 1.65 20.08 14.68
C ASP A 186 0.21 20.45 14.28
N ASN A 187 -0.17 20.21 13.02
CA ASN A 187 -1.53 20.37 12.51
C ASN A 187 -2.46 19.18 12.84
N GLY A 188 -2.01 18.22 13.65
CA GLY A 188 -2.81 17.07 14.07
C GLY A 188 -3.08 16.07 12.94
N LEU A 189 -2.12 15.88 12.04
CA LEU A 189 -2.13 14.89 10.96
C LEU A 189 -0.86 14.03 11.02
N ILE A 190 -1.03 12.72 11.23
CA ILE A 190 0.09 11.79 11.08
C ILE A 190 0.35 11.57 9.60
N CYS A 191 1.47 12.08 9.12
CA CYS A 191 1.94 11.91 7.75
C CYS A 191 3.33 11.24 7.79
N ARG A 192 3.54 10.22 6.96
CA ARG A 192 4.84 9.55 6.83
C ARG A 192 5.33 9.64 5.39
N PRO A 193 6.22 10.59 5.07
CA PRO A 193 6.90 10.59 3.79
C PRO A 193 7.82 9.38 3.62
N ILE A 194 8.03 8.98 2.38
CA ILE A 194 9.01 7.98 1.98
C ILE A 194 9.84 8.62 0.86
N GLY A 195 11.09 8.96 1.16
CA GLY A 195 11.84 9.86 0.29
C GLY A 195 11.07 11.18 0.13
N GLN A 196 10.82 11.58 -1.12
CA GLN A 196 10.05 12.79 -1.45
C GLN A 196 8.55 12.51 -1.70
N SER A 197 8.10 11.27 -1.52
CA SER A 197 6.69 10.91 -1.65
C SER A 197 5.96 11.07 -0.33
N ILE A 198 5.04 12.02 -0.22
CA ILE A 198 4.12 12.14 0.92
C ILE A 198 3.07 11.04 0.80
N VAL A 199 3.14 10.02 1.66
CA VAL A 199 2.24 8.84 1.57
C VAL A 199 0.99 9.03 2.43
N VAL A 200 -0.16 8.69 1.84
CA VAL A 200 -1.48 8.74 2.48
C VAL A 200 -2.16 7.37 2.34
N ALA A 201 -2.43 6.71 3.46
CA ALA A 201 -3.07 5.39 3.49
C ALA A 201 -3.98 5.24 4.73
N PRO A 202 -5.14 5.91 4.77
CA PRO A 202 -6.00 5.99 5.95
C PRO A 202 -6.63 4.63 6.31
N PRO A 203 -7.20 4.46 7.52
CA PRO A 203 -7.99 3.29 7.86
C PRO A 203 -9.18 3.09 6.92
N PHE A 204 -9.62 1.83 6.73
CA PHE A 204 -10.75 1.51 5.84
C PHE A 204 -12.10 2.05 6.29
N VAL A 205 -12.21 2.42 7.56
CA VAL A 205 -13.43 3.01 8.15
C VAL A 205 -13.52 4.53 7.98
N ILE A 206 -12.58 5.15 7.25
CA ILE A 206 -12.56 6.60 7.03
C ILE A 206 -13.86 7.06 6.34
N THR A 207 -14.42 8.16 6.83
CA THR A 207 -15.60 8.81 6.24
C THR A 207 -15.21 9.87 5.21
N ARG A 208 -16.17 10.35 4.40
CA ARG A 208 -15.92 11.46 3.46
C ARG A 208 -15.47 12.74 4.18
N ASP A 209 -16.12 13.09 5.29
CA ASP A 209 -15.74 14.27 6.09
C ASP A 209 -14.32 14.16 6.65
N GLN A 210 -13.90 12.95 7.04
CA GLN A 210 -12.52 12.70 7.49
C GLN A 210 -11.51 12.72 6.33
N ILE A 211 -11.92 12.31 5.12
CA ILE A 211 -11.11 12.51 3.90
C ILE A 211 -10.90 14.01 3.66
N ASP A 212 -11.95 14.82 3.82
CA ASP A 212 -11.84 16.27 3.69
C ASP A 212 -10.92 16.86 4.75
N GLU A 213 -11.09 16.48 6.01
CA GLU A 213 -10.21 16.91 7.10
C GLU A 213 -8.75 16.57 6.81
N LEU A 214 -8.48 15.33 6.37
CA LEU A 214 -7.13 14.86 6.02
C LEU A 214 -6.51 15.75 4.95
N PHE A 215 -7.17 15.94 3.81
CA PHE A 215 -6.60 16.68 2.70
C PHE A 215 -6.55 18.20 2.96
N ASN A 216 -7.48 18.76 3.73
CA ASN A 216 -7.44 20.16 4.12
C ASN A 216 -6.24 20.44 5.07
N LYS A 217 -5.99 19.54 6.03
CA LYS A 217 -4.80 19.61 6.89
C LYS A 217 -3.52 19.46 6.07
N LEU A 218 -3.49 18.51 5.14
CA LEU A 218 -2.34 18.30 4.26
C LEU A 218 -2.04 19.53 3.38
N GLN A 219 -3.06 20.15 2.80
CA GLN A 219 -2.94 21.39 2.03
C GLN A 219 -2.35 22.51 2.90
N THR A 220 -2.93 22.73 4.08
CA THR A 220 -2.46 23.75 5.03
C THR A 220 -0.99 23.52 5.40
N THR A 221 -0.60 22.28 5.69
CA THR A 221 0.79 21.91 5.99
C THR A 221 1.73 22.19 4.82
N ILE A 222 1.36 21.78 3.61
CA ILE A 222 2.18 21.97 2.40
C ILE A 222 2.40 23.46 2.14
N ASP A 223 1.33 24.27 2.21
CA ASP A 223 1.40 25.71 2.00
C ASP A 223 2.29 26.39 3.05
N GLN A 224 2.13 26.04 4.33
CA GLN A 224 2.97 26.57 5.41
C GLN A 224 4.47 26.29 5.19
N VAL A 225 4.81 25.07 4.80
CA VAL A 225 6.22 24.71 4.54
C VAL A 225 6.74 25.50 3.36
N PHE A 226 6.01 25.55 2.23
CA PHE A 226 6.50 26.26 1.05
C PHE A 226 6.50 27.79 1.18
N ASP A 227 5.62 28.37 2.00
CA ASP A 227 5.67 29.80 2.30
C ASP A 227 6.87 30.14 3.19
N SER A 228 7.26 29.27 4.14
CA SER A 228 8.46 29.47 4.94
C SER A 228 9.74 29.44 4.09
N LEU A 229 9.83 28.52 3.12
CA LEU A 229 10.96 28.41 2.19
C LEU A 229 11.09 29.59 1.20
N ARG A 230 10.06 30.42 1.04
CA ARG A 230 10.11 31.65 0.23
C ARG A 230 10.58 32.87 1.02
N MET A 231 10.54 32.80 2.36
CA MET A 231 10.94 33.88 3.24
C MET A 231 12.45 33.85 3.56
N ASP A 232 13.10 32.70 3.34
CA ASP A 232 14.55 32.50 3.43
C ASP A 232 15.27 32.75 2.10
#